data_AF-A0A2E0MG27-F1
#
_entry.id   AF-A0A2E0MG27-F1
#
_cell.length_a   1.000
_cell.length_b   1.000
_cell.length_c   1.000
_cell.angle_alpha   90.00
_cell.angle_beta   90.00
_cell.angle_gamma   90.00
#
_symmetry.space_group_name_H-M   'P 1'
#
loop_
_entity.id
_entity.type
_entity.pdbx_description
1 polymer ?
#
loop_
_entity_poly.entity_id
_entity_poly.type
_entity_poly.pdbx_seq_one_letter_code
_entity_poly.pdbx_strand_id
1 'polypeptide(L)'
;MKELFIIHHKDKKPLYALTILFVFVNLFWAFYTDNTWDDDCPARFQNTVHALTDPHQFVNLWNRPLFIALFVFPAQLGSWTIPILQTLFSIIAGYSLYQVAKNQQLRFAYLAFP
;
A
#
# COMPACT_ATOMS: atom_id res chain seq x y z
N MET A 1 -4.04 -15.85 -12.42
CA MET A 1 -2.94 -15.05 -11.82
C MET A 1 -1.88 -14.61 -12.81
N LYS A 2 -1.41 -15.45 -13.76
CA LYS A 2 -0.37 -15.03 -14.73
C LYS A 2 -0.75 -13.79 -15.56
N GLU A 3 -2.03 -13.63 -15.88
CA GLU A 3 -2.53 -12.47 -16.63
C GLU A 3 -2.48 -11.15 -15.84
N LEU A 4 -2.42 -11.18 -14.50
CA LEU A 4 -2.32 -9.97 -13.68
C LEU A 4 -1.02 -9.20 -13.91
N PHE A 5 0.03 -9.87 -14.40
CA PHE A 5 1.36 -9.29 -14.59
C PHE A 5 1.66 -8.91 -16.04
N ILE A 6 0.69 -9.07 -16.96
CA ILE A 6 0.88 -8.74 -18.37
C ILE A 6 0.52 -7.28 -18.59
N ILE A 7 1.53 -6.44 -18.84
CA ILE A 7 1.33 -5.03 -19.19
C ILE A 7 1.32 -4.89 -20.71
N HIS A 8 0.26 -4.29 -21.26
CA HIS A 8 0.20 -4.02 -22.70
C HIS A 8 1.31 -3.06 -23.11
N HIS A 9 1.97 -3.35 -24.23
CA HIS A 9 3.15 -2.61 -24.70
C HIS A 9 2.91 -1.08 -24.78
N LYS A 10 1.71 -0.66 -25.19
CA LYS A 10 1.35 0.76 -25.33
C LYS A 10 1.29 1.51 -23.99
N ASP A 11 1.00 0.82 -22.90
CA ASP A 11 0.84 1.46 -21.58
C ASP A 11 2.07 1.35 -20.69
N LYS A 12 3.12 0.61 -21.09
CA LYS A 12 4.32 0.41 -20.27
C LYS A 12 4.95 1.72 -19.81
N LYS A 13 5.21 2.63 -20.76
CA LYS A 13 5.84 3.93 -20.48
C LYS A 13 5.03 4.78 -19.49
N PRO A 14 3.74 5.08 -19.74
CA PRO A 14 2.97 5.88 -18.80
C PRO A 14 2.80 5.20 -17.44
N LEU A 15 2.62 3.88 -17.41
CA LEU A 15 2.44 3.14 -16.16
C LEU A 15 3.70 3.17 -15.28
N TYR A 16 4.89 3.00 -15.87
CA TYR A 16 6.14 3.15 -15.13
C TYR A 16 6.39 4.59 -14.68
N ALA A 17 6.10 5.57 -15.53
CA ALA A 17 6.25 6.98 -15.16
C ALA A 17 5.34 7.34 -13.96
N LEU A 18 4.08 6.92 -13.98
CA LEU A 18 3.14 7.10 -12.88
C LEU A 18 3.58 6.34 -11.63
N THR A 19 4.02 5.09 -11.76
CA THR A 19 4.52 4.31 -10.62
C THR A 19 5.72 4.97 -9.95
N ILE A 20 6.70 5.43 -10.74
CA ILE A 20 7.89 6.11 -10.21
C ILE A 20 7.51 7.41 -9.52
N LEU A 21 6.63 8.21 -10.15
CA LEU A 21 6.15 9.46 -9.57
C LEU A 21 5.40 9.21 -8.26
N PHE A 22 4.49 8.23 -8.24
CA PHE A 22 3.73 7.83 -7.06
C PHE A 22 4.65 7.38 -5.91
N VAL A 23 5.60 6.48 -6.19
CA VAL A 23 6.57 5.99 -5.20
C VAL A 23 7.41 7.15 -4.65
N PHE A 24 7.91 8.01 -5.54
CA PHE A 24 8.71 9.15 -5.14
C PHE A 24 7.91 10.08 -4.24
N VAL A 25 6.72 10.52 -4.66
CA VAL A 25 5.88 11.43 -3.87
C VAL A 25 5.51 10.80 -2.53
N ASN A 26 5.06 9.54 -2.53
CA ASN A 26 4.56 8.89 -1.32
C ASN A 26 5.68 8.65 -0.29
N LEU A 27 6.84 8.16 -0.73
CA LEU A 27 7.97 7.95 0.19
C LEU A 27 8.63 9.27 0.57
N PHE A 28 8.81 10.21 -0.36
CA PHE A 28 9.38 11.52 -0.04
C PHE A 28 8.56 12.22 1.04
N TRP A 29 7.24 12.24 0.93
CA TRP A 29 6.38 12.75 2.00
C TRP A 29 6.50 11.92 3.26
N ALA A 30 6.34 10.60 3.21
CA ALA A 30 6.39 9.77 4.40
C ALA A 30 7.68 9.92 5.23
N PHE A 31 8.82 10.22 4.60
CA PHE A 31 10.10 10.43 5.29
C PHE A 31 10.42 11.88 5.63
N TYR A 32 9.72 12.85 5.02
CA TYR A 32 9.97 14.27 5.24
C TYR A 32 8.95 14.93 6.18
N THR A 33 7.78 14.31 6.40
CA THR A 33 6.81 14.76 7.41
C THR A 33 7.02 14.03 8.74
N ASP A 34 7.11 14.80 9.82
CA ASP A 34 7.11 14.29 11.20
C ASP A 34 5.72 13.91 11.71
N ASN A 35 4.67 14.24 10.96
CA ASN A 35 3.28 14.05 11.38
C ASN A 35 2.59 12.93 10.59
N THR A 36 1.89 12.07 11.32
CA THR A 36 0.82 11.26 10.75
C THR A 36 -0.39 12.16 10.51
N TRP A 37 -0.96 12.12 9.31
CA TRP A 37 -2.14 12.93 8.97
C TRP A 37 -3.39 12.54 9.78
N ASP A 38 -3.44 11.31 10.28
CA ASP A 38 -4.60 10.68 10.92
C ASP A 38 -4.24 10.28 12.36
N ASP A 39 -5.08 10.67 13.33
CA ASP A 39 -4.90 10.42 14.76
C ASP A 39 -5.05 8.94 15.13
N ASP A 40 -5.76 8.17 14.30
CA ASP A 40 -5.86 6.72 14.42
C ASP A 40 -4.53 6.00 14.13
N CYS A 41 -3.65 6.59 13.31
CA CYS A 41 -2.45 5.91 12.82
C CYS A 41 -1.44 5.60 13.94
N PRO A 42 -1.09 6.53 14.84
CA PRO A 42 -0.23 6.24 15.98
C PRO A 42 -0.79 5.12 16.88
N ALA A 43 -2.08 5.16 17.21
CA ALA A 43 -2.72 4.14 18.04
C ALA A 43 -2.65 2.75 17.39
N ARG A 44 -2.95 2.65 16.09
CA ARG A 44 -2.84 1.39 15.33
C ARG A 44 -1.40 0.89 15.28
N PHE A 45 -0.43 1.78 15.10
CA PHE A 45 0.99 1.41 15.12
C PHE A 45 1.37 0.81 16.49
N GLN A 46 1.01 1.46 17.59
CA GLN A 46 1.27 0.94 18.93
C GLN A 46 0.59 -0.42 19.16
N ASN A 47 -0.67 -0.56 18.79
CA ASN A 47 -1.39 -1.85 18.89
C ASN A 47 -0.72 -2.95 18.06
N THR A 48 -0.18 -2.60 16.89
CA THR A 48 0.52 -3.55 16.01
C THR A 48 1.87 -3.98 16.60
N VAL A 49 2.63 -3.05 17.17
CA VAL A 49 3.90 -3.36 17.85
C VAL A 49 3.67 -4.29 19.04
N HIS A 50 2.60 -4.06 19.81
CA HIS A 50 2.25 -4.85 20.99
C HIS A 50 1.46 -6.14 20.71
N ALA A 51 1.06 -6.41 19.46
CA ALA A 51 0.20 -7.55 19.14
C ALA A 51 0.82 -8.92 19.50
N LEU A 52 2.15 -9.03 19.51
CA LEU A 52 2.85 -10.26 19.92
C LEU A 52 2.75 -10.53 21.43
N THR A 53 2.65 -9.47 22.24
CA THR A 53 2.51 -9.56 23.70
C THR A 53 1.04 -9.50 24.16
N ASP A 54 0.17 -8.93 23.34
CA ASP A 54 -1.27 -8.87 23.55
C ASP A 54 -2.02 -9.44 22.31
N PRO A 55 -2.25 -10.76 22.27
CA PRO A 55 -2.89 -11.41 21.12
C PRO A 55 -4.32 -10.92 20.82
N HIS A 56 -4.98 -10.25 21.77
CA HIS A 56 -6.30 -9.66 21.54
C HIS A 56 -6.27 -8.64 20.39
N GLN A 57 -5.13 -7.99 20.17
CA GLN A 57 -4.99 -7.01 19.10
C GLN A 57 -5.24 -7.64 17.70
N PHE A 58 -4.89 -8.92 17.48
CA PHE A 58 -5.12 -9.61 16.20
C PHE A 58 -6.60 -9.79 15.84
N VAL A 59 -7.50 -9.85 16.83
CA VAL A 59 -8.94 -10.07 16.61
C VAL A 59 -9.77 -8.81 16.79
N ASN A 60 -9.18 -7.76 17.34
CA ASN A 60 -9.87 -6.49 17.55
C ASN A 60 -10.25 -5.83 16.21
N LEU A 61 -11.55 -5.65 15.98
CA LEU A 61 -12.10 -5.02 14.78
C LEU A 61 -11.57 -3.60 14.55
N TRP A 62 -11.33 -2.85 15.63
CA TRP A 62 -10.82 -1.47 15.54
C TRP A 62 -9.43 -1.40 14.89
N ASN A 63 -8.63 -2.45 15.07
CA ASN A 63 -7.28 -2.54 14.51
C ASN A 63 -7.22 -3.05 13.08
N ARG A 64 -8.34 -3.52 12.52
CA ARG A 64 -8.40 -4.22 11.24
C ARG A 64 -7.50 -5.48 11.28
N PRO A 65 -8.01 -6.65 11.66
CA PRO A 65 -7.22 -7.88 11.86
C PRO A 65 -6.17 -8.18 10.77
N LEU A 66 -6.53 -7.98 9.50
CA LEU A 66 -5.61 -8.17 8.37
C LEU A 66 -4.42 -7.19 8.39
N PHE A 67 -4.63 -5.94 8.82
CA PHE A 67 -3.56 -4.98 8.98
C PHE A 67 -2.54 -5.49 10.00
N ILE A 68 -2.97 -5.89 11.20
CA ILE A 68 -2.04 -6.42 12.20
C ILE A 68 -1.33 -7.67 11.67
N ALA A 69 -2.03 -8.61 11.05
CA ALA A 69 -1.40 -9.81 10.51
C ALA A 69 -0.28 -9.51 9.48
N LEU A 70 -0.48 -8.49 8.63
CA LEU A 70 0.49 -8.12 7.60
C LEU A 70 1.63 -7.23 8.14
N PHE A 71 1.34 -6.38 9.12
CA PHE A 71 2.26 -5.35 9.59
C PHE A 71 2.93 -5.67 10.93
N VAL A 72 2.53 -6.72 11.66
CA VAL A 72 3.10 -7.04 12.99
C VAL A 72 4.61 -7.24 12.97
N PHE A 73 5.16 -7.99 12.00
CA PHE A 73 6.60 -8.22 11.90
C PHE A 73 7.36 -7.01 11.35
N PRO A 74 6.93 -6.38 10.24
CA PRO A 74 7.58 -5.18 9.74
C PRO A 74 7.61 -4.04 10.76
N ALA A 75 6.52 -3.82 11.50
CA ALA A 75 6.42 -2.76 12.49
C ALA A 75 7.46 -2.88 13.62
N GLN A 76 7.95 -4.09 13.92
CA GLN A 76 9.03 -4.29 14.91
C GLN A 76 10.34 -3.65 14.49
N LEU A 77 10.58 -3.45 13.18
CA LEU A 77 11.77 -2.77 12.66
C LEU A 77 11.66 -1.24 12.76
N GLY A 78 10.46 -0.72 13.03
CA GLY A 78 10.15 0.69 13.16
C GLY A 78 9.01 1.16 12.27
N SER A 79 8.51 2.35 12.58
CA SER A 79 7.38 3.00 11.88
C SER A 79 7.65 3.27 10.39
N TRP A 80 8.92 3.41 10.00
CA TRP A 80 9.36 3.62 8.62
C TRP A 80 8.98 2.47 7.68
N THR A 81 8.71 1.27 8.20
CA THR A 81 8.27 0.12 7.39
C THR A 81 6.83 0.26 6.90
N ILE A 82 5.98 0.98 7.65
CA ILE A 82 4.57 1.18 7.32
C ILE A 82 4.40 1.87 5.96
N PRO A 83 4.98 3.05 5.69
CA PRO A 83 4.81 3.73 4.40
C PRO A 83 5.39 2.93 3.23
N ILE A 84 6.46 2.15 3.43
CA ILE A 84 7.03 1.29 2.39
C ILE A 84 6.03 0.20 1.99
N LEU A 85 5.47 -0.51 2.97
CA LEU A 85 4.50 -1.57 2.70
C LEU A 85 3.19 -1.03 2.16
N GLN A 86 2.71 0.11 2.67
CA GLN A 86 1.54 0.78 2.13
C GLN A 86 1.77 1.20 0.67
N THR A 87 2.95 1.75 0.35
CA THR A 87 3.33 2.07 -1.04
C THR A 87 3.30 0.82 -1.92
N LEU A 88 3.87 -0.29 -1.45
CA LEU A 88 3.88 -1.56 -2.18
C LEU A 88 2.46 -2.10 -2.41
N PHE A 89 1.60 -2.08 -1.40
CA PHE A 89 0.20 -2.52 -1.55
C PHE A 89 -0.59 -1.60 -2.49
N SER A 90 -0.37 -0.29 -2.44
CA SER A 90 -0.99 0.66 -3.38
C SER A 90 -0.58 0.39 -4.82
N ILE A 91 0.70 0.06 -5.06
CA ILE A 91 1.17 -0.34 -6.39
C ILE A 91 0.46 -1.62 -6.85
N ILE A 92 0.38 -2.65 -6.01
CA ILE A 92 -0.29 -3.92 -6.33
C ILE A 92 -1.78 -3.69 -6.62
N ALA A 93 -2.45 -2.88 -5.80
CA ALA A 93 -3.84 -2.50 -5.99
C ALA A 93 -4.04 -1.73 -7.30
N GLY A 94 -3.16 -0.77 -7.59
CA GLY A 94 -3.15 0.00 -8.84
C GLY A 94 -2.97 -0.87 -10.08
N TYR A 95 -2.03 -1.82 -10.05
CA TYR A 95 -1.87 -2.80 -11.13
C TYR A 95 -3.11 -3.67 -11.30
N SER A 96 -3.73 -4.08 -10.19
CA SER A 96 -4.98 -4.87 -10.24
C SER A 96 -6.11 -4.07 -10.90
N LEU A 97 -6.24 -2.77 -10.57
CA LEU A 97 -7.21 -1.87 -11.19
C LEU A 97 -6.93 -1.63 -12.68
N TYR A 98 -5.66 -1.47 -13.07
CA TYR A 98 -5.26 -1.38 -14.47
C TYR A 98 -5.75 -2.60 -15.27
N GLN A 99 -5.60 -3.81 -14.72
CA GLN A 99 -6.03 -5.04 -15.41
C GLN A 99 -7.56 -5.10 -15.55
N VAL A 100 -8.29 -4.71 -14.51
CA VAL A 100 -9.76 -4.61 -14.58
C VAL A 100 -10.18 -3.60 -15.64
N ALA A 101 -9.55 -2.42 -15.65
CA ALA A 101 -9.82 -1.37 -16.65
C ALA A 101 -9.51 -1.84 -18.08
N LYS A 102 -8.49 -2.68 -18.27
CA LYS A 102 -8.17 -3.29 -19.57
C LYS A 102 -9.18 -4.34 -19.99
N ASN A 103 -9.62 -5.19 -19.07
CA ASN A 103 -10.71 -6.13 -19.36
C ASN A 103 -12.01 -5.42 -19.75
N GLN A 104 -12.24 -4.22 -19.23
CA GLN A 104 -13.36 -3.35 -19.62
C GLN A 104 -13.10 -2.53 -20.88
N GLN A 105 -11.98 -2.75 -21.58
CA GLN A 105 -11.60 -2.07 -22.82
C GLN A 105 -11.49 -0.54 -22.69
N LEU A 106 -11.16 -0.03 -21.50
CA LEU A 106 -10.99 1.40 -21.29
C LEU A 106 -9.75 1.92 -22.03
N ARG A 107 -9.93 3.00 -22.81
CA ARG A 107 -8.87 3.61 -23.63
C ARG A 107 -7.65 4.03 -22.80
N PHE A 108 -7.89 4.61 -21.63
CA PHE A 108 -6.86 5.14 -20.74
C PHE A 108 -6.74 4.36 -19.44
N ALA A 109 -6.77 3.03 -19.51
CA ALA A 109 -6.71 2.16 -18.33
C ALA A 109 -5.49 2.41 -17.40
N TYR A 110 -4.38 2.94 -17.93
CA TYR A 110 -3.21 3.31 -17.12
C TYR A 110 -3.48 4.45 -16.13
N LEU A 111 -4.55 5.24 -16.31
CA LEU A 111 -4.98 6.28 -15.37
C LEU A 111 -5.74 5.72 -14.17
N ALA A 112 -6.13 4.43 -14.19
CA ALA A 112 -6.67 3.77 -13.01
C ALA A 112 -5.59 3.43 -11.98
N PHE A 113 -4.31 3.57 -12.35
CA PHE A 113 -3.18 3.43 -11.45
C PHE A 113 -3.06 4.70 -10.57
N PRO A 114 -2.87 4.55 -9.25
CA PRO A 114 -2.73 5.67 -8.31
C PRO A 114 -1.44 6.49 -8.53
#